data_AF-A0A249DX21-F1
#
_entry.id   AF-A0A249DX21-F1
#
_cell.length_a   1.000
_cell.length_b   1.000
_cell.length_c   1.000
_cell.angle_alpha   90.00
_cell.angle_beta   90.00
_cell.angle_gamma   90.00
#
_symmetry.space_group_name_H-M   'P 1'
#
loop_
_entity.id
_entity.type
_entity.pdbx_description
1 polymer ?
#
loop_
_entity_poly.entity_id
_entity_poly.type
_entity_poly.pdbx_seq_one_letter_code
_entity_poly.pdbx_strand_id
1 'polypeptide(L)' 'MEIAYKLDCTFHDLKARGISDYKGSTKDKPLISGHKSESQVLVYDRKVRITPSLNIPDMRSQK' A
#
# COMPACT_ATOMS: atom_id res chain seq x y z
N MET A 1 -22.37 -21.17 -13.44
CA MET A 1 -21.53 -20.54 -12.41
C MET A 1 -21.17 -19.16 -12.91
N GLU A 2 -21.84 -18.12 -12.42
CA GLU A 2 -21.50 -16.74 -12.74
C GLU A 2 -20.77 -16.15 -11.53
N ILE A 3 -19.44 -16.14 -11.58
CA ILE A 3 -18.58 -15.52 -10.57
C ILE A 3 -18.07 -14.19 -11.11
N ALA A 4 -18.98 -13.29 -11.49
CA ALA A 4 -18.62 -11.93 -11.90
C ALA A 4 -19.05 -10.95 -10.80
N TYR A 5 -18.11 -10.60 -9.91
CA TYR A 5 -18.30 -9.46 -9.03
C TYR A 5 -18.14 -8.18 -9.84
N LYS A 6 -19.10 -7.26 -9.74
CA LYS A 6 -18.99 -5.93 -10.34
C LYS A 6 -17.79 -5.21 -9.71
N LEU A 7 -16.74 -5.02 -10.50
CA LEU A 7 -15.52 -4.37 -10.06
C LEU A 7 -15.62 -2.87 -10.32
N ASP A 8 -15.81 -2.10 -9.26
CA ASP A 8 -15.78 -0.64 -9.32
C ASP A 8 -14.35 -0.12 -9.12
N CYS A 9 -13.46 -0.46 -10.07
CA CYS A 9 -12.09 0.05 -10.07
C CYS A 9 -11.53 0.18 -11.48
N THR A 10 -10.54 1.04 -11.65
CA THR A 10 -9.83 1.24 -12.92
C THR A 10 -8.54 0.43 -12.96
N PHE A 11 -7.95 0.28 -14.15
CA PHE A 11 -6.61 -0.32 -14.29
C PHE A 11 -5.54 0.42 -13.45
N HIS A 12 -5.71 1.72 -13.22
CA HIS A 12 -4.80 2.49 -12.38
C HIS A 12 -4.86 2.09 -10.90
N ASP A 13 -6.03 1.67 -10.41
CA ASP A 13 -6.21 1.23 -9.02
C ASP A 13 -5.53 -0.11 -8.77
N LEU A 14 -5.58 -1.02 -9.75
CA LEU A 14 -4.85 -2.28 -9.69
C LEU A 14 -3.33 -2.05 -9.65
N LYS A 15 -2.83 -1.14 -10.49
CA LYS A 15 -1.42 -0.75 -10.50
C LYS A 15 -1.00 -0.15 -9.16
N ALA A 16 -1.81 0.75 -8.60
CA ALA A 16 -1.55 1.36 -7.30
C ALA A 16 -1.47 0.31 -6.18
N ARG A 17 -2.41 -0.64 -6.15
CA ARG A 17 -2.43 -1.73 -5.17
C ARG A 17 -1.18 -2.60 -5.27
N GLY A 18 -0.77 -2.98 -6.49
CA GLY A 18 0.45 -3.77 -6.70
C GLY A 18 1.73 -3.10 -6.19
N ILE A 19 1.85 -1.78 -6.40
CA ILE A 19 3.01 -1.00 -5.90
C ILE A 19 2.97 -0.83 -4.38
N SER A 20 1.77 -0.63 -3.80
CA SER A 20 1.55 -0.48 -2.36
C SER A 20 1.79 -1.78 -1.57
N ASP A 21 1.43 -2.93 -2.14
CA ASP A 21 1.58 -4.24 -1.49
C ASP A 21 3.00 -4.82 -1.60
N TYR A 22 3.85 -4.23 -2.44
CA TYR A 22 5.23 -4.64 -2.60
C TYR A 22 6.04 -4.42 -1.31
N LYS A 23 6.61 -5.51 -0.78
CA LYS A 23 7.38 -5.53 0.49
C LYS A 23 8.86 -5.17 0.34
N GLY A 24 9.35 -4.93 -0.87
CA GLY A 24 10.77 -4.57 -1.10
C GLY A 24 11.07 -3.10 -0.88
N SER A 25 12.30 -2.69 -1.21
CA SER A 25 12.74 -1.31 -1.01
C SER A 25 11.98 -0.35 -1.92
N THR A 26 11.79 0.89 -1.46
CA THR A 26 11.25 1.99 -2.29
C THR A 26 12.08 2.23 -3.55
N LYS A 27 13.35 1.81 -3.56
CA LYS A 27 14.26 1.87 -4.71
C LYS A 27 13.95 0.84 -5.79
N ASP A 28 13.30 -0.26 -5.43
CA ASP A 28 12.96 -1.34 -6.37
C ASP A 28 11.62 -1.05 -7.06
N LYS A 29 10.74 -0.29 -6.39
CA LYS A 29 9.42 0.10 -6.87
C LYS A 29 9.42 0.82 -8.23
N PRO A 30 10.34 1.77 -8.54
CA PRO A 30 10.44 2.40 -9.86
C PRO A 30 10.73 1.42 -11.00
N LEU A 31 11.62 0.44 -10.77
CA LEU A 31 11.99 -0.56 -11.78
C LEU A 31 10.79 -1.44 -12.15
N ILE A 32 10.01 -1.88 -11.17
CA ILE A 32 8.83 -2.73 -11.40
C ILE A 32 7.60 -1.96 -11.90
N SER A 33 7.49 -0.66 -11.63
CA SER A 33 6.35 0.15 -12.08
C SER A 33 6.58 0.85 -13.44
N GLY A 34 7.80 0.78 -13.98
CA GLY A 34 8.23 1.50 -15.18
C GLY A 34 8.32 3.01 -14.99
N HIS A 35 8.64 3.47 -13.77
CA HIS A 35 8.75 4.89 -13.45
C HIS A 35 10.22 5.34 -13.43
N LYS A 36 10.49 6.50 -14.05
CA LYS A 36 11.85 7.04 -14.17
C LYS A 36 12.39 7.58 -12.83
N SER A 37 11.50 7.92 -11.90
CA SER A 37 11.85 8.56 -10.63
C SER A 37 10.99 8.05 -9.49
N GLU A 38 11.57 8.03 -8.28
CA GLU A 38 10.89 7.62 -7.05
C GLU A 38 9.72 8.53 -6.69
N SER A 39 9.77 9.82 -7.04
CA SER A 39 8.69 10.77 -6.78
C SER A 39 7.39 10.40 -7.50
N GLN A 40 7.48 9.79 -8.68
CA GLN A 40 6.30 9.29 -9.41
C GLN A 40 5.73 8.01 -8.79
N VAL A 41 6.55 7.23 -8.09
CA VAL A 41 6.12 6.03 -7.36
C VAL A 41 5.43 6.39 -6.05
N LEU A 42 5.90 7.44 -5.36
CA LEU A 42 5.36 7.87 -4.07
C LEU A 42 3.86 8.22 -4.12
N VAL A 43 3.33 8.67 -5.27
CA VAL A 43 1.89 8.93 -5.47
C VAL A 43 1.03 7.67 -5.32
N TYR A 44 1.62 6.49 -5.51
CA TYR A 44 0.94 5.20 -5.41
C TYR A 44 1.07 4.53 -4.04
N ASP A 45 1.91 5.06 -3.15
CA ASP A 45 2.01 4.57 -1.78
C ASP A 45 0.83 5.09 -0.94
N ARG A 46 -0.34 4.47 -1.14
CA ARG A 46 -1.60 4.82 -0.47
C ARG A 46 -1.87 3.99 0.77
N LYS A 47 -0.87 3.26 1.26
CA LYS A 47 -1.07 2.36 2.40
C LYS A 47 -1.40 3.17 3.65
N VAL A 48 -2.56 2.90 4.24
CA VAL A 48 -2.97 3.57 5.48
C VAL A 48 -1.93 3.24 6.55
N ARG A 49 -1.27 4.29 7.07
CA ARG A 49 -0.29 4.15 8.14
C ARG A 49 -1.01 3.73 9.41
N ILE A 50 -0.81 2.50 9.84
CA ILE A 50 -1.31 2.02 11.14
C ILE A 50 -0.46 2.67 12.22
N THR A 51 -1.04 3.62 12.94
CA THR A 51 -0.42 4.24 14.11
C THR A 51 -1.09 3.75 15.39
N PRO A 52 -0.35 3.56 16.49
CA PRO A 52 -0.96 3.23 17.76
C PRO A 52 -1.95 4.33 18.16
N SER A 53 -3.12 3.94 18.68
CA SER A 53 -4.07 4.91 19.23
C SER A 53 -3.59 5.36 20.61
N LEU A 54 -3.91 6.59 21.01
CA LEU A 54 -3.48 7.14 22.31
C LEU A 54 -4.11 6.42 23.52
N ASN A 55 -5.15 5.60 23.31
CA ASN A 55 -5.98 4.98 24.35
C ASN A 55 -5.77 3.47 24.53
N ILE A 56 -4.71 2.88 23.99
CA ILE A 56 -4.32 1.52 24.39
C ILE A 56 -3.61 1.65 25.73
N PRO A 57 -4.13 1.04 26.83
CA PRO A 57 -3.37 0.94 28.07
C PRO A 57 -2.04 0.27 27.72
N ASP A 58 -0.93 0.87 28.14
CA ASP A 58 0.38 0.29 27.92
C ASP A 58 0.49 -1.02 28.72
N MET A 59 0.14 -2.14 28.07
CA MET A 59 0.23 -3.47 28.67
C MET A 59 1.70 -3.90 28.91
N ARG A 60 2.69 -3.05 28.62
CA ARG A 60 4.10 -3.28 28.96
C ARG A 60 4.53 -2.64 30.28
N SER A 61 3.66 -1.90 30.97
CA SER A 61 3.96 -1.32 32.29
C SER A 61 3.50 -2.18 33.49
N GLN A 62 3.15 -3.45 33.27
CA GLN A 62 2.89 -4.40 34.37
C GLN A 62 3.73 -5.68 34.21
N LYS A 63 5.03 -5.58 34.53
CA LYS A 63 5.78 -6.47 35.43
C LYS A 63 7.27 -6.17 35.36
#